data_AF-A0A7S1S0L5-F1
#
_entry.id   AF-A0A7S1S0L5-F1
#
_cell.length_a   1.000
_cell.length_b   1.000
_cell.length_c   1.000
_cell.angle_alpha   90.00
_cell.angle_beta   90.00
_cell.angle_gamma   90.00
#
_symmetry.space_group_name_H-M   'P 1'
#
loop_
_entity.id
_entity.type
_entity.pdbx_description
1 polymer ?
#
loop_
_entity_poly.entity_id
_entity_poly.type
_entity_poly.pdbx_seq_one_letter_code
_entity_poly.pdbx_strand_id
1 'polypeptide(L)'
;LDWAGKDATKFWSAIHKKDWIKEYTKPEWCLGPLGPEPQGADDAKVKELEEEVQALKAELARMTAIPSKPSDGLVAAMGIAKQAAGPVTAAAPPPTAEGDIAPPRLRLPGRRVVVVGHGPVGHDFIVKLVGMVGDGALEISVLGEEPRMAYDRVHLTEFFAHRDASKLGMCDEKWFKEHKVSCRMNARVEKIDREASKLTVKDTKTGKTEEVGYDACVLATGSYPFVPPLKNLSMDVVGVFVYRSIEDLEGMILYAKKTKKAAVIGGGLLGLEAAKAIYDLEQETHVLEMAPYLMPAQLDEAGGKALERKIAGMGITVHTGAKLQSVVVEDGIFKGIMLTDASHSEEYMLELEMLVVSAGIRPRDELARKSGLGH
;
A
#
# COMPACT_ATOMS: atom_id res chain seq x y z
N LEU A 1 -9.65 5.86 -12.03
CA LEU A 1 -10.90 5.60 -11.27
C LEU A 1 -11.93 6.71 -11.57
N ASP A 2 -12.88 6.44 -12.45
CA ASP A 2 -13.98 7.36 -12.79
C ASP A 2 -15.19 7.07 -11.90
N TRP A 3 -15.48 7.94 -10.94
CA TRP A 3 -16.74 7.89 -10.20
C TRP A 3 -17.65 9.01 -10.72
N ALA A 4 -18.83 8.63 -11.24
CA ALA A 4 -19.89 9.55 -11.69
C ALA A 4 -19.46 10.62 -12.72
N GLY A 5 -18.51 10.30 -13.60
CA GLY A 5 -18.09 11.19 -14.69
C GLY A 5 -17.34 12.44 -14.22
N LYS A 6 -16.80 12.44 -13.00
CA LYS A 6 -15.83 13.45 -12.55
C LYS A 6 -14.61 12.77 -11.95
N ASP A 7 -13.45 13.15 -12.49
CA ASP A 7 -12.11 12.75 -12.09
C ASP A 7 -11.84 13.00 -10.58
N ALA A 8 -11.74 11.92 -9.81
CA ALA A 8 -11.49 11.94 -8.37
C ALA A 8 -10.07 12.41 -7.99
N THR A 9 -9.13 12.44 -8.94
CA THR A 9 -7.78 12.99 -8.76
C THR A 9 -7.84 14.48 -8.41
N LYS A 10 -8.91 15.17 -8.83
CA LYS A 10 -9.17 16.58 -8.46
C LYS A 10 -9.51 16.76 -6.99
N PHE A 11 -10.14 15.78 -6.34
CA PHE A 11 -10.42 15.82 -4.90
C PHE A 11 -9.11 15.66 -4.11
N TRP A 12 -8.23 14.75 -4.53
CA TRP A 12 -6.90 14.56 -3.96
C TRP A 12 -5.97 15.76 -4.13
N SER A 13 -6.04 16.45 -5.27
CA SER A 13 -5.29 17.70 -5.47
C SER A 13 -5.80 18.86 -4.59
N ALA A 14 -7.06 18.82 -4.11
CA ALA A 14 -7.63 19.87 -3.27
C ALA A 14 -7.12 19.82 -1.81
N ILE A 15 -6.76 18.63 -1.33
CA ILE A 15 -6.19 18.38 -0.01
C ILE A 15 -4.78 18.98 0.14
N HIS A 16 -4.12 19.26 -0.99
CA HIS A 16 -2.81 19.91 -1.05
C HIS A 16 -2.88 21.41 -1.40
N LYS A 17 -4.09 22.00 -1.44
CA LYS A 17 -4.25 23.45 -1.66
C LYS A 17 -3.91 24.23 -0.38
N LYS A 18 -3.33 25.42 -0.57
CA LYS A 18 -2.92 26.34 0.52
C LYS A 18 -4.03 26.65 1.52
N ASP A 19 -5.28 26.70 1.06
CA ASP A 19 -6.44 27.00 1.92
C ASP A 19 -6.82 25.81 2.81
N TRP A 20 -6.67 24.57 2.32
CA TRP A 20 -6.93 23.34 3.08
C TRP A 20 -5.91 23.15 4.21
N ILE A 21 -4.63 23.40 3.90
CA ILE A 21 -3.54 23.33 4.88
C ILE A 21 -3.76 24.37 6.00
N LYS A 22 -4.15 25.60 5.67
CA LYS A 22 -4.43 26.65 6.67
C LYS A 22 -5.62 26.34 7.59
N GLU A 23 -6.63 25.65 7.08
CA GLU A 23 -7.84 25.31 7.84
C GLU A 23 -7.61 24.16 8.83
N TYR A 24 -6.75 23.19 8.48
CA TYR A 24 -6.59 21.93 9.23
C TYR A 24 -5.19 21.67 9.82
N THR A 25 -4.18 22.48 9.53
CA THR A 25 -2.87 22.43 10.21
C THR A 25 -2.68 23.66 11.09
N LYS A 26 -3.35 23.65 12.25
CA LYS A 26 -3.15 24.71 13.22
C LYS A 26 -1.77 24.57 13.88
N PRO A 27 -1.00 25.67 14.08
CA PRO A 27 0.34 25.60 14.66
C PRO A 27 0.42 24.87 16.00
N GLU A 28 -0.64 24.96 16.81
CA GLU A 28 -0.80 24.25 18.08
C GLU A 28 -0.86 22.71 17.96
N TRP A 29 -1.03 22.16 16.77
CA TRP A 29 -1.10 20.72 16.51
C TRP A 29 0.20 20.15 15.93
N CYS A 30 1.20 20.99 15.67
CA CYS A 30 2.49 20.59 15.13
C CYS A 30 3.52 20.43 16.26
N LEU A 31 4.18 19.27 16.35
CA LEU A 31 5.21 18.96 17.37
C LEU A 31 6.58 19.65 17.13
N GLY A 32 6.58 20.82 16.49
CA GLY A 32 7.80 21.58 16.17
C GLY A 32 7.56 22.70 15.16
N PRO A 33 8.54 23.60 14.94
CA PRO A 33 8.42 24.68 13.97
C PRO A 33 8.27 24.10 12.56
N LEU A 34 7.22 24.52 11.85
CA LEU A 34 7.05 24.27 10.42
C LEU A 34 8.27 24.85 9.68
N GLY A 35 9.00 24.01 8.95
CA GLY A 35 10.05 24.46 8.05
C GLY A 35 9.47 25.35 6.94
N PRO A 36 10.31 26.13 6.23
CA PRO A 36 9.85 26.93 5.10
C PRO A 36 9.20 26.02 4.04
N GLU A 37 8.09 26.48 3.46
CA GLU A 37 7.45 25.78 2.33
C GLU A 37 8.51 25.52 1.24
N PRO A 38 8.63 24.30 0.70
CA PRO A 38 9.41 24.10 -0.51
C PRO A 38 8.82 24.98 -1.61
N GLN A 39 9.65 25.81 -2.24
CA GLN A 39 9.22 26.63 -3.36
C GLN A 39 8.77 25.70 -4.49
N GLY A 40 7.46 25.60 -4.70
CA GLY A 40 6.90 24.97 -5.89
C GLY A 40 7.41 25.71 -7.12
N ALA A 41 7.77 24.98 -8.17
CA ALA A 41 8.13 25.57 -9.44
C ALA A 41 6.96 26.42 -9.95
N ASP A 42 7.26 27.62 -10.45
CA ASP A 42 6.29 28.54 -11.04
C ASP A 42 5.46 27.82 -12.11
N ASP A 43 4.14 27.72 -11.92
CA ASP A 43 3.24 26.97 -12.81
C ASP A 43 3.36 27.42 -14.27
N ALA A 44 3.70 28.69 -14.51
CA ALA A 44 3.97 29.20 -15.86
C ALA A 44 5.25 28.60 -16.46
N LYS A 45 6.28 28.42 -15.63
CA LYS A 45 7.57 27.84 -16.01
C LYS A 45 7.51 26.33 -16.14
N VAL A 46 6.68 25.67 -15.33
CA VAL A 46 6.38 24.23 -15.50
C VAL A 46 5.69 23.99 -16.83
N LYS A 47 4.70 24.82 -17.18
CA LYS A 47 4.02 24.71 -18.47
C LYS A 47 4.93 24.99 -19.67
N GLU A 48 5.80 25.99 -19.56
CA GLU A 48 6.82 26.29 -20.59
C GLU A 48 7.78 25.10 -20.77
N LEU A 49 8.25 24.51 -19.68
CA LEU A 49 9.12 23.33 -19.71
C LEU A 49 8.39 22.08 -20.23
N GLU A 50 7.08 21.93 -19.97
CA GLU A 50 6.27 20.83 -20.52
C GLU A 50 6.10 20.95 -22.04
N GLU A 51 5.88 22.17 -22.55
CA GLU A 51 5.83 22.46 -23.98
C GLU A 51 7.21 22.26 -24.64
N GLU A 52 8.30 22.67 -23.98
CA GLU A 52 9.67 22.43 -24.44
C GLU A 52 10.01 20.93 -24.44
N VAL A 53 9.62 20.18 -23.41
CA VAL A 53 9.79 18.72 -23.33
C VAL A 53 8.98 18.01 -24.42
N GLN A 54 7.77 18.47 -24.75
CA GLN A 54 6.99 17.96 -25.88
C GLN A 54 7.70 18.19 -27.21
N ALA A 55 8.22 19.40 -27.45
CA ALA A 55 8.97 19.74 -28.65
C ALA A 55 10.26 18.92 -28.76
N LEU A 56 11.03 18.81 -27.67
CA LEU A 56 12.26 18.02 -27.61
C LEU A 56 11.98 16.52 -27.77
N LYS A 57 10.86 15.99 -27.27
CA LYS A 57 10.45 14.60 -27.52
C LYS A 57 10.09 14.35 -28.98
N ALA A 58 9.43 15.31 -29.64
CA ALA A 58 9.12 15.22 -31.06
C ALA A 58 10.39 15.29 -31.93
N GLU A 59 11.33 16.16 -31.59
CA GLU A 59 12.64 16.27 -32.25
C GLU A 59 13.50 15.03 -31.98
N LEU A 60 13.53 14.55 -30.74
CA LEU A 60 14.19 13.29 -30.37
C LEU A 60 13.60 12.13 -31.18
N ALA A 61 12.28 12.02 -31.31
CA ALA A 61 11.65 10.97 -32.12
C ALA A 61 12.04 11.06 -33.61
N ARG A 62 12.25 12.28 -34.14
CA ARG A 62 12.76 12.49 -35.51
C ARG A 62 14.23 12.12 -35.64
N MET A 63 15.05 12.41 -34.62
CA MET A 63 16.48 12.12 -34.57
C MET A 63 16.80 10.64 -34.25
N THR A 64 15.93 9.97 -33.50
CA THR A 64 16.04 8.55 -33.14
C THR A 64 15.29 7.63 -34.11
N ALA A 65 14.67 8.19 -35.16
CA ALA A 65 14.16 7.41 -36.26
C ALA A 65 15.32 6.61 -36.87
N ILE A 66 15.18 5.29 -36.90
CA ILE A 66 16.26 4.35 -37.27
C ILE A 66 16.74 4.69 -38.69
N PRO A 67 18.00 5.10 -38.88
CA PRO A 67 18.54 5.38 -40.20
C PRO A 67 18.53 4.09 -41.03
N SER A 68 18.02 4.14 -42.26
CA SER A 68 17.93 2.96 -43.13
C SER A 68 19.28 2.46 -43.64
N LYS A 69 20.40 3.09 -43.25
CA LYS A 69 21.79 2.67 -43.51
C LYS A 69 22.71 3.09 -42.35
N PRO A 70 23.74 2.29 -41.99
CA PRO A 70 24.71 2.64 -40.96
C PRO A 70 25.55 3.87 -41.37
N SER A 71 25.93 4.70 -40.40
CA SER A 71 26.70 5.93 -40.63
C SER A 71 28.18 5.64 -40.89
N ASP A 72 28.83 6.47 -41.69
CA ASP A 72 30.26 6.32 -42.03
C ASP A 72 31.18 6.37 -40.80
N GLY A 73 30.78 7.12 -39.76
CA GLY A 73 31.47 7.15 -38.46
C GLY A 73 31.36 5.84 -37.67
N LEU A 74 30.23 5.12 -37.77
CA LEU A 74 30.07 3.80 -37.14
C LEU A 74 30.94 2.75 -37.85
N VAL A 75 31.05 2.83 -39.18
CA VAL A 75 31.95 1.97 -39.97
C VAL A 75 33.42 2.22 -39.62
N ALA A 76 33.83 3.48 -39.43
CA ALA A 76 35.17 3.83 -38.98
C ALA A 76 35.46 3.41 -37.52
N ALA A 77 34.49 3.58 -36.61
CA ALA A 77 34.62 3.21 -35.20
C ALA A 77 34.74 1.69 -34.97
N MET A 78 34.05 0.86 -35.77
CA MET A 78 34.21 -0.60 -35.76
C MET A 78 35.61 -1.05 -36.20
N GLY A 79 36.30 -0.25 -37.02
CA GLY A 79 37.70 -0.47 -37.41
C GLY A 79 38.70 -0.11 -36.30
N ILE A 80 38.44 0.98 -35.56
CA ILE A 80 39.33 1.50 -34.51
C ILE A 80 39.20 0.69 -33.20
N ALA A 81 38.00 0.24 -32.85
CA ALA A 81 37.75 -0.60 -31.67
C ALA A 81 38.48 -1.97 -31.72
N LYS A 82 38.95 -2.39 -32.89
CA LYS A 82 39.75 -3.60 -33.09
C LYS A 82 41.24 -3.44 -32.71
N GLN A 83 41.70 -2.22 -32.40
CA GLN A 83 43.14 -1.90 -32.22
C GLN A 83 43.54 -1.27 -30.86
N ALA A 84 42.60 -0.97 -29.95
CA ALA A 84 42.94 -0.32 -28.68
C ALA A 84 42.46 -1.12 -27.45
N ALA A 85 43.19 -2.20 -27.12
CA ALA A 85 43.11 -2.88 -25.84
C ALA A 85 44.47 -2.74 -25.12
N GLY A 86 44.53 -1.89 -24.09
CA GLY A 86 45.71 -1.70 -23.24
C GLY A 86 45.37 -0.88 -21.98
N PRO A 87 45.77 -1.31 -20.76
CA PRO A 87 45.31 -0.71 -19.51
C PRO A 87 46.30 0.34 -18.96
N VAL A 88 45.79 1.38 -18.27
CA VAL A 88 46.63 2.30 -17.47
C VAL A 88 45.94 2.69 -16.16
N THR A 89 46.75 2.67 -15.10
CA THR A 89 46.48 2.81 -13.66
C THR A 89 46.54 4.26 -13.14
N ALA A 90 46.03 4.43 -11.91
CA ALA A 90 45.78 5.68 -11.18
C ALA A 90 47.00 6.36 -10.52
N ALA A 91 46.85 7.65 -10.18
CA ALA A 91 47.53 8.32 -9.06
C ALA A 91 46.80 9.62 -8.62
N ALA A 92 46.85 9.92 -7.32
CA ALA A 92 46.21 11.06 -6.65
C ALA A 92 47.21 12.18 -6.27
N PRO A 93 46.72 13.41 -5.95
CA PRO A 93 47.45 14.34 -5.08
C PRO A 93 46.56 14.99 -3.97
N PRO A 94 47.15 15.73 -3.00
CA PRO A 94 46.79 15.64 -1.57
C PRO A 94 46.28 16.97 -0.94
N PRO A 95 46.51 17.24 0.36
CA PRO A 95 45.50 17.43 1.41
C PRO A 95 45.08 18.89 1.67
N THR A 96 43.95 19.09 2.35
CA THR A 96 43.62 20.40 2.97
C THR A 96 43.22 20.24 4.43
N ALA A 97 43.74 21.15 5.24
CA ALA A 97 43.69 21.17 6.69
C ALA A 97 42.50 21.94 7.27
N GLU A 98 42.18 21.58 8.53
CA GLU A 98 41.55 22.35 9.61
C GLU A 98 40.07 22.78 9.52
N GLY A 99 39.31 22.27 10.51
CA GLY A 99 38.64 23.14 11.45
C GLY A 99 37.20 23.57 11.15
N ASP A 100 36.25 22.64 11.29
CA ASP A 100 34.88 22.94 11.71
C ASP A 100 34.33 21.70 12.42
N ILE A 101 33.72 21.86 13.60
CA ILE A 101 33.01 20.75 14.26
C ILE A 101 31.75 20.52 13.45
N ALA A 102 31.88 19.69 12.41
CA ALA A 102 30.78 19.22 11.61
C ALA A 102 29.75 18.51 12.53
N PRO A 103 28.44 18.62 12.25
CA PRO A 103 27.44 17.77 12.88
C PRO A 103 27.93 16.32 12.81
N PRO A 104 27.70 15.49 13.85
CA PRO A 104 28.32 14.17 13.95
C PRO A 104 28.16 13.43 12.63
N ARG A 105 29.25 13.31 11.87
CA ARG A 105 29.27 12.58 10.62
C ARG A 105 29.16 11.12 11.01
N LEU A 106 27.92 10.60 11.01
CA LEU A 106 27.69 9.19 11.22
C LEU A 106 28.53 8.45 10.17
N ARG A 107 29.40 7.55 10.61
CA ARG A 107 29.95 6.55 9.68
C ARG A 107 28.80 5.61 9.32
N LEU A 108 28.18 5.92 8.19
CA LEU A 108 27.14 5.11 7.56
C LEU A 108 27.69 3.80 6.95
N PRO A 109 28.89 3.76 6.32
CA PRO A 109 29.34 2.58 5.60
C PRO A 109 29.30 1.30 6.44
N GLY A 110 28.55 0.30 5.96
CA GLY A 110 28.45 -1.02 6.58
C GLY A 110 27.44 -1.14 7.73
N ARG A 111 26.68 -0.09 8.06
CA ARG A 111 25.56 -0.22 9.02
C ARG A 111 24.38 -0.95 8.40
N ARG A 112 23.82 -1.90 9.13
CA ARG A 112 22.66 -2.72 8.75
C ARG A 112 21.36 -2.06 9.16
N VAL A 113 20.56 -1.67 8.18
CA VAL A 113 19.20 -1.16 8.39
C VAL A 113 18.22 -2.22 7.93
N VAL A 114 17.39 -2.71 8.86
CA VAL A 114 16.32 -3.66 8.54
C VAL A 114 14.97 -2.95 8.60
N VAL A 115 14.24 -2.97 7.49
CA VAL A 115 12.87 -2.46 7.38
C VAL A 115 11.91 -3.63 7.50
N VAL A 116 11.07 -3.60 8.54
CA VAL A 116 10.09 -4.64 8.84
C VAL A 116 8.72 -4.23 8.27
N GLY A 117 8.34 -4.85 7.16
CA GLY A 117 7.14 -4.56 6.40
C GLY A 117 7.45 -3.92 5.04
N HIS A 118 7.01 -4.59 3.97
CA HIS A 118 7.19 -4.12 2.58
C HIS A 118 5.87 -3.69 1.95
N GLY A 119 5.14 -2.81 2.64
CA GLY A 119 3.99 -2.10 2.06
C GLY A 119 4.40 -0.77 1.42
N PRO A 120 3.44 0.06 0.96
CA PRO A 120 3.70 1.37 0.35
C PRO A 120 4.63 2.26 1.17
N VAL A 121 4.42 2.31 2.49
CA VAL A 121 5.22 3.12 3.42
C VAL A 121 6.65 2.58 3.55
N GLY A 122 6.82 1.25 3.68
CA GLY A 122 8.14 0.63 3.78
C GLY A 122 8.95 0.83 2.49
N HIS A 123 8.29 0.73 1.34
CA HIS A 123 8.90 0.99 0.04
C HIS A 123 9.34 2.46 -0.11
N ASP A 124 8.44 3.42 0.14
CA ASP A 124 8.74 4.86 0.07
C ASP A 124 9.87 5.26 1.02
N PHE A 125 9.90 4.69 2.24
CA PHE A 125 10.99 4.88 3.19
C PHE A 125 12.35 4.44 2.61
N ILE A 126 12.41 3.26 1.98
CA ILE A 126 13.65 2.73 1.39
C ILE A 126 14.12 3.62 0.24
N VAL A 127 13.23 4.01 -0.67
CA VAL A 127 13.55 4.87 -1.81
C VAL A 127 14.13 6.20 -1.34
N LYS A 128 13.47 6.84 -0.36
CA LYS A 128 13.95 8.11 0.22
C LYS A 128 15.27 7.94 0.96
N LEU A 129 15.41 6.88 1.76
CA LEU A 129 16.64 6.62 2.50
C LEU A 129 17.82 6.47 1.53
N VAL A 130 17.68 5.62 0.51
CA VAL A 130 18.70 5.44 -0.54
C VAL A 130 19.02 6.77 -1.24
N GLY A 131 18.00 7.55 -1.63
CA GLY A 131 18.20 8.86 -2.26
C GLY A 131 18.93 9.87 -1.37
N MET A 132 18.81 9.77 -0.04
CA MET A 132 19.50 10.64 0.91
C MET A 132 20.96 10.24 1.18
N VAL A 133 21.24 8.93 1.26
CA VAL A 133 22.57 8.44 1.70
C VAL A 133 23.46 7.96 0.55
N GLY A 134 22.89 7.72 -0.63
CA GLY A 134 23.57 7.15 -1.78
C GLY A 134 23.74 5.62 -1.72
N ASP A 135 23.97 5.03 -2.88
CA ASP A 135 23.94 3.57 -3.06
C ASP A 135 25.03 2.85 -2.27
N GLY A 136 24.63 1.81 -1.53
CA GLY A 136 25.56 1.00 -0.74
C GLY A 136 26.22 1.72 0.43
N ALA A 137 25.80 2.94 0.77
CA ALA A 137 26.25 3.62 1.99
C ALA A 137 25.75 2.91 3.26
N LEU A 138 24.63 2.18 3.16
CA LEU A 138 24.03 1.34 4.20
C LEU A 138 23.78 -0.06 3.65
N GLU A 139 23.84 -1.08 4.51
CA GLU A 139 23.34 -2.43 4.18
C GLU A 139 21.85 -2.46 4.49
N ILE A 140 21.02 -2.19 3.48
CA ILE A 140 19.56 -2.12 3.65
C ILE A 140 18.94 -3.47 3.31
N SER A 141 18.10 -3.97 4.21
CA SER A 141 17.26 -5.14 3.98
C SER A 141 15.80 -4.83 4.30
N VAL A 142 14.88 -5.31 3.47
CA VAL A 142 13.45 -5.26 3.72
C VAL A 142 12.88 -6.66 3.85
N LEU A 143 12.10 -6.86 4.91
CA LEU A 143 11.45 -8.11 5.25
C LEU A 143 9.93 -7.93 5.09
N GLY A 144 9.33 -8.69 4.18
CA GLY A 144 7.88 -8.68 3.93
C GLY A 144 7.26 -10.04 4.23
N GLU A 145 6.21 -10.08 5.05
CA GLU A 145 5.46 -11.30 5.36
C GLU A 145 4.72 -11.85 4.14
N GLU A 146 4.19 -10.96 3.29
CA GLU A 146 3.49 -11.31 2.06
C GLU A 146 4.44 -11.91 1.01
N PRO A 147 3.94 -12.76 0.10
CA PRO A 147 4.76 -13.38 -0.95
C PRO A 147 5.13 -12.41 -2.08
N ARG A 148 4.69 -11.15 -2.00
CA ARG A 148 4.80 -10.13 -3.05
C ARG A 148 5.56 -8.91 -2.55
N MET A 149 6.31 -8.28 -3.46
CA MET A 149 6.87 -6.95 -3.22
C MET A 149 5.77 -5.91 -3.05
N ALA A 150 6.13 -4.74 -2.53
CA ALA A 150 5.17 -3.66 -2.29
C ALA A 150 4.33 -3.35 -3.54
N TYR A 151 3.04 -3.21 -3.29
CA TYR A 151 2.02 -2.85 -4.26
C TYR A 151 1.08 -1.82 -3.66
N ASP A 152 0.38 -1.11 -4.53
CA ASP A 152 -0.55 -0.06 -4.15
C ASP A 152 -1.83 -0.68 -3.56
N ARG A 153 -1.83 -0.82 -2.24
CA ARG A 153 -2.99 -1.31 -1.48
C ARG A 153 -4.11 -0.27 -1.36
N VAL A 154 -3.85 1.01 -1.68
CA VAL A 154 -4.90 2.03 -1.65
C VAL A 154 -5.85 1.81 -2.83
N HIS A 155 -5.31 1.39 -3.98
CA HIS A 155 -6.08 1.10 -5.18
C HIS A 155 -6.46 -0.38 -5.32
N LEU A 156 -6.62 -1.09 -4.20
CA LEU A 156 -6.86 -2.54 -4.20
C LEU A 156 -8.13 -2.95 -4.96
N THR A 157 -9.14 -2.08 -5.04
CA THR A 157 -10.36 -2.33 -5.82
C THR A 157 -10.09 -2.44 -7.32
N GLU A 158 -9.05 -1.79 -7.86
CA GLU A 158 -8.69 -1.90 -9.28
C GLU A 158 -8.32 -3.35 -9.67
N PHE A 159 -7.84 -4.15 -8.71
CA PHE A 159 -7.53 -5.56 -8.93
C PHE A 159 -8.73 -6.34 -9.49
N PHE A 160 -9.97 -5.99 -9.13
CA PHE A 160 -11.16 -6.68 -9.65
C PHE A 160 -11.40 -6.43 -11.14
N ALA A 161 -10.93 -5.30 -11.67
CA ALA A 161 -11.10 -4.94 -13.07
C ALA A 161 -10.15 -5.73 -13.99
N HIS A 162 -8.90 -5.94 -13.57
CA HIS A 162 -7.88 -6.57 -14.41
C HIS A 162 -7.40 -7.95 -13.93
N ARG A 163 -7.63 -8.30 -12.66
CA ARG A 163 -7.20 -9.55 -12.00
C ARG A 163 -5.72 -9.84 -12.17
N ASP A 164 -4.93 -8.77 -12.15
CA ASP A 164 -3.50 -8.79 -12.47
C ASP A 164 -2.74 -7.99 -11.42
N ALA A 165 -2.10 -8.70 -10.49
CA ALA A 165 -1.38 -8.10 -9.37
C ALA A 165 -0.23 -7.18 -9.83
N SER A 166 0.33 -7.41 -11.03
CA SER A 166 1.48 -6.65 -11.52
C SER A 166 1.14 -5.18 -11.77
N LYS A 167 -0.13 -4.86 -12.09
CA LYS A 167 -0.59 -3.48 -12.32
C LYS A 167 -0.67 -2.64 -11.05
N LEU A 168 -0.69 -3.29 -9.89
CA LEU A 168 -0.59 -2.62 -8.60
C LEU A 168 0.86 -2.54 -8.11
N GLY A 169 1.82 -3.14 -8.82
CA GLY A 169 3.22 -3.17 -8.40
C GLY A 169 3.82 -1.77 -8.27
N MET A 170 4.44 -1.50 -7.13
CA MET A 170 5.15 -0.23 -6.88
C MET A 170 6.67 -0.38 -7.08
N CYS A 171 7.15 -1.61 -7.21
CA CYS A 171 8.57 -1.93 -7.20
C CYS A 171 9.08 -2.33 -8.59
N ASP A 172 10.29 -1.87 -8.90
CA ASP A 172 11.13 -2.44 -9.97
C ASP A 172 12.24 -3.28 -9.33
N GLU A 173 12.26 -4.60 -9.56
CA GLU A 173 13.32 -5.48 -9.07
C GLU A 173 14.73 -5.04 -9.52
N LYS A 174 14.83 -4.40 -10.69
CA LYS A 174 16.08 -3.87 -11.20
C LYS A 174 16.59 -2.74 -10.31
N TRP A 175 15.71 -1.86 -9.86
CA TRP A 175 16.05 -0.76 -8.95
C TRP A 175 16.69 -1.29 -7.66
N PHE A 176 16.11 -2.32 -7.03
CA PHE A 176 16.65 -2.91 -5.81
C PHE A 176 18.07 -3.47 -6.01
N LYS A 177 18.32 -4.12 -7.16
CA LYS A 177 19.65 -4.66 -7.49
C LYS A 177 20.68 -3.54 -7.73
N GLU A 178 20.30 -2.51 -8.48
CA GLU A 178 21.16 -1.36 -8.79
C GLU A 178 21.57 -0.59 -7.52
N HIS A 179 20.63 -0.39 -6.60
CA HIS A 179 20.84 0.37 -5.37
C HIS A 179 21.32 -0.49 -4.19
N LYS A 180 21.63 -1.77 -4.44
CA LYS A 180 22.15 -2.74 -3.44
C LYS A 180 21.22 -2.92 -2.23
N VAL A 181 19.91 -2.89 -2.45
CA VAL A 181 18.90 -3.15 -1.42
C VAL A 181 18.47 -4.61 -1.49
N SER A 182 18.57 -5.33 -0.37
CA SER A 182 18.10 -6.71 -0.29
C SER A 182 16.61 -6.75 0.08
N CYS A 183 15.84 -7.59 -0.62
CA CYS A 183 14.41 -7.73 -0.42
C CYS A 183 14.06 -9.20 -0.18
N ARG A 184 13.42 -9.50 0.94
CA ARG A 184 13.06 -10.87 1.35
C ARG A 184 11.57 -10.97 1.60
N MET A 185 10.86 -11.60 0.67
CA MET A 185 9.42 -11.88 0.79
C MET A 185 9.19 -13.20 1.53
N ASN A 186 7.96 -13.44 1.98
CA ASN A 186 7.63 -14.54 2.88
C ASN A 186 8.41 -14.49 4.21
N ALA A 187 8.98 -13.35 4.59
CA ALA A 187 9.83 -13.19 5.77
C ALA A 187 9.07 -12.45 6.87
N ARG A 188 8.39 -13.20 7.74
CA ARG A 188 7.67 -12.65 8.89
C ARG A 188 8.60 -12.45 10.08
N VAL A 189 8.71 -11.23 10.57
CA VAL A 189 9.40 -10.96 11.84
C VAL A 189 8.48 -11.35 13.00
N GLU A 190 8.92 -12.26 13.86
CA GLU A 190 8.14 -12.75 15.01
C GLU A 190 8.57 -12.11 16.34
N LYS A 191 9.84 -11.72 16.46
CA LYS A 191 10.42 -11.14 17.67
C LYS A 191 11.52 -10.13 17.33
N ILE A 192 11.61 -9.07 18.13
CA ILE A 192 12.74 -8.12 18.11
C ILE A 192 13.40 -8.17 19.48
N ASP A 193 14.63 -8.66 19.50
CA ASP A 193 15.53 -8.57 20.64
C ASP A 193 16.37 -7.29 20.51
N ARG A 194 16.12 -6.33 21.39
CA ARG A 194 16.77 -5.01 21.35
C ARG A 194 18.12 -5.02 22.04
N GLU A 195 18.31 -5.87 23.05
CA GLU A 195 19.59 -5.98 23.75
C GLU A 195 20.62 -6.67 22.85
N ALA A 196 20.21 -7.75 22.18
CA ALA A 196 21.05 -8.46 21.23
C ALA A 196 21.10 -7.82 19.83
N SER A 197 20.23 -6.82 19.56
CA SER A 197 20.03 -6.22 18.23
C SER A 197 19.78 -7.26 17.13
N LYS A 198 18.84 -8.18 17.39
CA LYS A 198 18.48 -9.29 16.52
C LYS A 198 16.97 -9.39 16.30
N LEU A 199 16.59 -9.81 15.10
CA LEU A 199 15.23 -10.18 14.73
C LEU A 199 15.14 -11.70 14.61
N THR A 200 14.06 -12.28 15.10
CA THR A 200 13.67 -13.65 14.76
C THR A 200 12.74 -13.58 13.56
N VAL A 201 13.16 -14.16 12.44
CA VAL A 201 12.43 -14.11 11.16
C VAL A 201 12.01 -15.53 10.80
N LYS A 202 10.73 -15.71 10.50
CA LYS A 202 10.15 -16.96 10.04
C LYS A 202 9.76 -16.86 8.58
N ASP A 203 10.21 -17.82 7.79
CA ASP A 203 9.76 -18.02 6.42
C ASP A 203 8.32 -18.58 6.43
N THR A 204 7.35 -17.83 5.91
CA THR A 204 5.94 -18.21 5.92
C THR A 204 5.61 -19.38 5.00
N LYS A 205 6.47 -19.68 4.02
CA LYS A 205 6.32 -20.80 3.09
C LYS A 205 6.95 -22.08 3.62
N THR A 206 8.14 -21.99 4.21
CA THR A 206 8.89 -23.17 4.66
C THR A 206 8.78 -23.45 6.17
N GLY A 207 8.32 -22.46 6.94
CA GLY A 207 8.25 -22.52 8.40
C GLY A 207 9.61 -22.43 9.09
N LYS A 208 10.71 -22.29 8.34
CA LYS A 208 12.06 -22.16 8.89
C LYS A 208 12.23 -20.82 9.60
N THR A 209 12.97 -20.83 10.69
CA THR A 209 13.28 -19.64 11.47
C THR A 209 14.78 -19.35 11.42
N GLU A 210 15.13 -18.07 11.33
CA GLU A 210 16.50 -17.58 11.38
C GLU A 210 16.62 -16.31 12.22
N GLU A 211 17.86 -15.98 12.58
CA GLU A 211 18.19 -14.71 13.24
C GLU A 211 18.80 -13.73 12.25
N VAL A 212 18.29 -12.49 12.23
CA VAL A 212 18.82 -11.39 11.43
C VAL A 212 19.31 -10.29 12.36
N GLY A 213 20.61 -9.99 12.34
CA GLY A 213 21.18 -8.88 13.09
C GLY A 213 20.91 -7.53 12.43
N TYR A 214 20.75 -6.48 13.22
CA TYR A 214 20.55 -5.11 12.72
C TYR A 214 21.34 -4.10 13.55
N ASP A 215 21.62 -2.93 12.97
CA ASP A 215 22.11 -1.76 13.70
C ASP A 215 20.99 -0.71 13.85
N ALA A 216 20.04 -0.69 12.91
CA ALA A 216 18.77 0.02 13.03
C ALA A 216 17.61 -0.84 12.51
N CYS A 217 16.49 -0.82 13.23
CA CYS A 217 15.26 -1.53 12.85
C CYS A 217 14.14 -0.51 12.65
N VAL A 218 13.49 -0.54 11.49
CA VAL A 218 12.39 0.35 11.11
C VAL A 218 11.11 -0.46 11.04
N LEU A 219 10.10 -0.07 11.82
CA LEU A 219 8.79 -0.73 11.82
C LEU A 219 7.85 -0.05 10.81
N ALA A 220 7.59 -0.75 9.71
CA ALA A 220 6.63 -0.39 8.67
C ALA A 220 5.55 -1.48 8.52
N THR A 221 5.13 -2.05 9.66
CA THR A 221 4.25 -3.23 9.76
C THR A 221 2.79 -2.97 9.36
N GLY A 222 2.39 -1.70 9.26
CA GLY A 222 1.07 -1.30 8.80
C GLY A 222 -0.04 -1.68 9.78
N SER A 223 -1.15 -2.18 9.24
CA SER A 223 -2.38 -2.50 9.97
C SER A 223 -3.00 -3.81 9.50
N TYR A 224 -3.88 -4.38 10.33
CA TYR A 224 -4.66 -5.56 10.01
C TYR A 224 -6.18 -5.26 10.09
N PRO A 225 -7.04 -5.99 9.35
CA PRO A 225 -8.48 -5.86 9.44
C PRO A 225 -8.98 -6.26 10.82
N PHE A 226 -9.80 -5.42 11.43
CA PHE A 226 -10.45 -5.74 12.69
C PHE A 226 -11.65 -6.66 12.44
N VAL A 227 -11.62 -7.85 13.05
CA VAL A 227 -12.76 -8.77 13.08
C VAL A 227 -13.45 -8.60 14.43
N PRO A 228 -14.71 -8.11 14.47
CA PRO A 228 -15.41 -7.86 15.72
C PRO A 228 -15.71 -9.18 16.45
N PRO A 229 -15.73 -9.19 17.79
CA PRO A 229 -16.10 -10.37 18.55
C PRO A 229 -17.61 -10.63 18.37
N LEU A 230 -17.95 -11.51 17.43
CA LEU A 230 -19.32 -11.94 17.14
C LEU A 230 -19.40 -13.46 17.32
N LYS A 231 -20.48 -13.96 17.92
CA LYS A 231 -20.66 -15.39 18.15
C LYS A 231 -20.53 -16.17 16.83
N ASN A 232 -19.71 -17.22 16.85
CA ASN A 232 -19.37 -18.08 15.70
C ASN A 232 -18.64 -17.41 14.53
N LEU A 233 -18.29 -16.12 14.63
CA LEU A 233 -17.45 -15.47 13.63
C LEU A 233 -15.98 -15.84 13.87
N SER A 234 -15.37 -16.54 12.92
CA SER A 234 -13.92 -16.81 12.86
C SER A 234 -13.45 -16.78 11.42
N MET A 235 -12.18 -16.44 11.22
CA MET A 235 -11.53 -16.52 9.90
C MET A 235 -11.24 -17.96 9.45
N ASP A 236 -11.40 -18.94 10.35
CA ASP A 236 -11.31 -20.36 10.02
C ASP A 236 -12.60 -20.91 9.39
N VAL A 237 -13.70 -20.15 9.42
CA VAL A 237 -14.98 -20.55 8.83
C VAL A 237 -14.92 -20.39 7.31
N VAL A 238 -15.25 -21.45 6.59
CA VAL A 238 -15.27 -21.45 5.12
C VAL A 238 -16.37 -20.50 4.63
N GLY A 239 -16.00 -19.57 3.76
CA GLY A 239 -16.91 -18.54 3.23
C GLY A 239 -16.80 -17.19 3.94
N VAL A 240 -15.97 -17.08 4.99
CA VAL A 240 -15.67 -15.81 5.66
C VAL A 240 -14.32 -15.27 5.22
N PHE A 241 -14.29 -14.00 4.80
CA PHE A 241 -13.12 -13.32 4.26
C PHE A 241 -12.92 -11.95 4.90
N VAL A 242 -11.72 -11.39 4.71
CA VAL A 242 -11.43 -9.97 4.96
C VAL A 242 -11.07 -9.32 3.63
N TYR A 243 -11.07 -7.98 3.59
CA TYR A 243 -10.68 -7.22 2.40
C TYR A 243 -9.38 -6.45 2.67
N ARG A 244 -8.22 -7.06 2.36
CA ARG A 244 -6.93 -6.44 2.72
C ARG A 244 -5.78 -6.70 1.76
N SER A 245 -5.52 -7.95 1.41
CA SER A 245 -4.39 -8.37 0.57
C SER A 245 -4.86 -8.93 -0.75
N ILE A 246 -3.98 -8.98 -1.76
CA ILE A 246 -4.30 -9.61 -3.04
C ILE A 246 -4.68 -11.09 -2.84
N GLU A 247 -4.03 -11.77 -1.90
CA GLU A 247 -4.34 -13.16 -1.54
C GLU A 247 -5.77 -13.31 -1.00
N ASP A 248 -6.24 -12.37 -0.18
CA ASP A 248 -7.63 -12.35 0.30
C ASP A 248 -8.61 -12.20 -0.88
N LEU A 249 -8.29 -11.29 -1.81
CA LEU A 249 -9.09 -11.01 -2.99
C LEU A 249 -9.14 -12.19 -3.96
N GLU A 250 -8.00 -12.85 -4.20
CA GLU A 250 -7.94 -14.08 -5.00
C GLU A 250 -8.83 -15.19 -4.38
N GLY A 251 -8.80 -15.33 -3.04
CA GLY A 251 -9.66 -16.24 -2.29
C GLY A 251 -11.15 -15.91 -2.47
N MET A 252 -11.52 -14.64 -2.31
CA MET A 252 -12.88 -14.15 -2.54
C MET A 252 -13.37 -14.45 -3.98
N ILE A 253 -12.56 -14.13 -4.99
CA ILE A 253 -12.88 -14.37 -6.40
C ILE A 253 -13.09 -15.87 -6.68
N LEU A 254 -12.25 -16.73 -6.10
CA LEU A 254 -12.37 -18.17 -6.29
C LEU A 254 -13.64 -18.71 -5.63
N TYR A 255 -13.96 -18.24 -4.43
CA TYR A 255 -15.12 -18.68 -3.68
C TYR A 255 -16.44 -18.22 -4.31
N ALA A 256 -16.50 -16.97 -4.77
CA ALA A 256 -17.68 -16.38 -5.42
C ALA A 256 -18.15 -17.13 -6.67
N LYS A 257 -17.27 -17.91 -7.33
CA LYS A 257 -17.66 -18.78 -8.47
C LYS A 257 -18.68 -19.86 -8.09
N LYS A 258 -18.79 -20.19 -6.80
CA LYS A 258 -19.63 -21.26 -6.27
C LYS A 258 -20.83 -20.75 -5.47
N THR A 259 -20.97 -19.44 -5.34
CA THR A 259 -22.00 -18.80 -4.51
C THR A 259 -22.77 -17.76 -5.32
N LYS A 260 -23.89 -17.31 -4.75
CA LYS A 260 -24.76 -16.29 -5.33
C LYS A 260 -25.11 -15.18 -4.36
N LYS A 261 -25.01 -15.39 -3.04
CA LYS A 261 -25.38 -14.38 -2.04
C LYS A 261 -24.24 -14.05 -1.10
N ALA A 262 -23.95 -12.76 -0.95
CA ALA A 262 -22.82 -12.30 -0.18
C ALA A 262 -23.12 -11.02 0.60
N ALA A 263 -22.50 -10.87 1.77
CA ALA A 263 -22.61 -9.67 2.58
C ALA A 263 -21.25 -9.09 2.97
N VAL A 264 -21.23 -7.78 3.20
CA VAL A 264 -20.13 -7.08 3.85
C VAL A 264 -20.57 -6.56 5.21
N ILE A 265 -19.77 -6.84 6.25
CA ILE A 265 -19.91 -6.18 7.55
C ILE A 265 -19.12 -4.87 7.50
N GLY A 266 -19.82 -3.76 7.67
CA GLY A 266 -19.28 -2.40 7.63
C GLY A 266 -19.70 -1.64 6.38
N GLY A 267 -20.34 -0.50 6.57
CA GLY A 267 -20.77 0.48 5.57
C GLY A 267 -19.90 1.74 5.54
N GLY A 268 -18.66 1.66 6.00
CA GLY A 268 -17.63 2.68 5.81
C GLY A 268 -16.97 2.59 4.42
N LEU A 269 -15.98 3.44 4.14
CA LEU A 269 -15.31 3.52 2.83
C LEU A 269 -14.84 2.14 2.30
N LEU A 270 -13.97 1.45 3.07
CA LEU A 270 -13.46 0.12 2.70
C LEU A 270 -14.57 -0.93 2.60
N GLY A 271 -15.63 -0.78 3.40
CA GLY A 271 -16.78 -1.69 3.37
C GLY A 271 -17.58 -1.55 2.08
N LEU A 272 -17.80 -0.31 1.63
CA LEU A 272 -18.47 -0.04 0.36
C LEU A 272 -17.61 -0.41 -0.85
N GLU A 273 -16.29 -0.26 -0.78
CA GLU A 273 -15.37 -0.78 -1.80
C GLU A 273 -15.43 -2.31 -1.88
N ALA A 274 -15.42 -3.00 -0.73
CA ALA A 274 -15.60 -4.46 -0.68
C ALA A 274 -16.98 -4.88 -1.21
N ALA A 275 -18.04 -4.13 -0.91
CA ALA A 275 -19.39 -4.41 -1.39
C ALA A 275 -19.46 -4.26 -2.92
N LYS A 276 -18.82 -3.22 -3.47
CA LYS A 276 -18.72 -3.06 -4.93
C LYS A 276 -17.94 -4.20 -5.57
N ALA A 277 -16.86 -4.64 -4.95
CA ALA A 277 -16.09 -5.78 -5.43
C ALA A 277 -16.92 -7.07 -5.49
N ILE A 278 -17.70 -7.37 -4.45
CA ILE A 278 -18.63 -8.51 -4.42
C ILE A 278 -19.73 -8.38 -5.48
N TYR A 279 -20.28 -7.18 -5.65
CA TYR A 279 -21.27 -6.88 -6.69
C TYR A 279 -20.70 -7.14 -8.09
N ASP A 280 -19.44 -6.76 -8.35
CA ASP A 280 -18.75 -7.03 -9.61
C ASP A 280 -18.40 -8.51 -9.82
N LEU A 281 -18.50 -9.33 -8.77
CA LEU A 281 -18.47 -10.79 -8.85
C LEU A 281 -19.87 -11.41 -9.05
N GLU A 282 -20.86 -10.60 -9.44
CA GLU A 282 -22.22 -11.01 -9.77
C GLU A 282 -22.95 -11.71 -8.61
N GLN A 283 -22.66 -11.28 -7.37
CA GLN A 283 -23.37 -11.75 -6.18
C GLN A 283 -24.56 -10.83 -5.86
N GLU A 284 -25.67 -11.40 -5.38
CA GLU A 284 -26.67 -10.68 -4.60
C GLU A 284 -25.97 -10.11 -3.36
N THR A 285 -25.85 -8.78 -3.31
CA THR A 285 -24.91 -8.10 -2.41
C THR A 285 -25.66 -7.37 -1.30
N HIS A 286 -25.24 -7.61 -0.07
CA HIS A 286 -25.75 -6.95 1.13
C HIS A 286 -24.64 -6.17 1.85
N VAL A 287 -24.99 -5.00 2.40
CA VAL A 287 -24.11 -4.24 3.31
C VAL A 287 -24.78 -4.16 4.67
N LEU A 288 -24.07 -4.61 5.71
CA LEU A 288 -24.54 -4.59 7.09
C LEU A 288 -23.81 -3.47 7.84
N GLU A 289 -24.50 -2.38 8.13
CA GLU A 289 -23.96 -1.22 8.84
C GLU A 289 -24.67 -1.04 10.18
N MET A 290 -23.89 -0.97 11.26
CA MET A 290 -24.41 -0.82 12.61
C MET A 290 -25.00 0.58 12.85
N ALA A 291 -24.40 1.61 12.24
CA ALA A 291 -24.89 2.97 12.33
C ALA A 291 -26.23 3.14 11.56
N PRO A 292 -27.03 4.16 11.89
CA PRO A 292 -28.30 4.42 11.20
C PRO A 292 -28.16 4.87 9.73
N TYR A 293 -26.94 5.04 9.23
CA TYR A 293 -26.62 5.49 7.87
C TYR A 293 -25.19 5.10 7.49
N LEU A 294 -24.88 5.15 6.18
CA LEU A 294 -23.56 4.80 5.64
C LEU A 294 -22.49 5.87 5.87
N MET A 295 -21.23 5.43 5.91
CA MET A 295 -20.03 6.27 6.12
C MET A 295 -20.14 7.24 7.31
N PRO A 296 -20.49 6.77 8.52
CA PRO A 296 -20.75 7.63 9.68
C PRO A 296 -19.52 8.40 10.18
N ALA A 297 -18.31 8.00 9.77
CA ALA A 297 -17.08 8.74 10.08
C ALA A 297 -16.79 9.89 9.10
N GLN A 298 -17.47 9.95 7.95
CA GLN A 298 -17.21 10.93 6.88
C GLN A 298 -18.44 11.79 6.54
N LEU A 299 -19.65 11.25 6.72
CA LEU A 299 -20.90 11.90 6.33
C LEU A 299 -21.79 12.13 7.55
N ASP A 300 -22.67 13.12 7.43
CA ASP A 300 -23.81 13.26 8.32
C ASP A 300 -24.96 12.33 7.88
N GLU A 301 -26.04 12.30 8.66
CA GLU A 301 -27.18 11.42 8.40
C GLU A 301 -27.82 11.69 7.02
N ALA A 302 -27.94 12.95 6.62
CA ALA A 302 -28.53 13.33 5.35
C ALA A 302 -27.68 12.82 4.17
N GLY A 303 -26.36 13.01 4.25
CA GLY A 303 -25.39 12.51 3.27
C GLY A 303 -25.36 10.98 3.23
N GLY A 304 -25.32 10.32 4.39
CA GLY A 304 -25.33 8.87 4.49
C GLY A 304 -26.59 8.24 3.89
N LYS A 305 -27.78 8.79 4.16
CA LYS A 305 -29.05 8.34 3.55
C LYS A 305 -29.12 8.62 2.05
N ALA A 306 -28.52 9.72 1.58
CA ALA A 306 -28.43 10.00 0.15
C ALA A 306 -27.53 8.98 -0.56
N LEU A 307 -26.40 8.61 0.06
CA LEU A 307 -25.51 7.56 -0.42
C LEU A 307 -26.21 6.19 -0.42
N GLU A 308 -26.92 5.84 0.65
CA GLU A 308 -27.70 4.61 0.74
C GLU A 308 -28.66 4.43 -0.44
N ARG A 309 -29.44 5.48 -0.78
CA ARG A 309 -30.34 5.43 -1.95
C ARG A 309 -29.60 5.20 -3.26
N LYS A 310 -28.39 5.76 -3.40
CA LYS A 310 -27.56 5.54 -4.61
C LYS A 310 -27.05 4.11 -4.70
N ILE A 311 -26.57 3.57 -3.58
CA ILE A 311 -26.11 2.17 -3.49
C ILE A 311 -27.26 1.19 -3.72
N ALA A 312 -28.42 1.43 -3.11
CA ALA A 312 -29.64 0.66 -3.37
C ALA A 312 -30.08 0.71 -4.83
N GLY A 313 -29.97 1.88 -5.47
CA GLY A 313 -30.24 2.04 -6.91
C GLY A 313 -29.30 1.25 -7.84
N MET A 314 -28.16 0.76 -7.34
CA MET A 314 -27.27 -0.15 -8.08
C MET A 314 -27.67 -1.62 -7.92
N GLY A 315 -28.62 -1.94 -7.06
CA GLY A 315 -29.01 -3.32 -6.72
C GLY A 315 -28.28 -3.91 -5.52
N ILE A 316 -27.60 -3.08 -4.72
CA ILE A 316 -26.96 -3.51 -3.46
C ILE A 316 -27.92 -3.21 -2.30
N THR A 317 -28.30 -4.23 -1.54
CA THR A 317 -29.19 -4.08 -0.39
C THR A 317 -28.41 -3.57 0.81
N VAL A 318 -28.89 -2.51 1.46
CA VAL A 318 -28.25 -1.92 2.64
C VAL A 318 -29.12 -2.14 3.88
N HIS A 319 -28.52 -2.70 4.92
CA HIS A 319 -29.11 -2.91 6.24
C HIS A 319 -28.44 -1.95 7.23
N THR A 320 -29.01 -0.76 7.41
CA THR A 320 -28.56 0.20 8.43
C THR A 320 -29.16 -0.13 9.79
N GLY A 321 -28.51 0.31 10.86
CA GLY A 321 -28.94 -0.04 12.22
C GLY A 321 -28.80 -1.54 12.52
N ALA A 322 -28.00 -2.26 11.71
CA ALA A 322 -27.87 -3.70 11.79
C ALA A 322 -27.16 -4.12 13.08
N LYS A 323 -27.84 -4.90 13.91
CA LYS A 323 -27.28 -5.49 15.13
C LYS A 323 -27.09 -6.99 14.92
N LEU A 324 -25.85 -7.39 14.66
CA LEU A 324 -25.49 -8.77 14.40
C LEU A 324 -25.45 -9.55 15.72
N GLN A 325 -26.15 -10.67 15.79
CA GLN A 325 -26.25 -11.52 16.98
C GLN A 325 -25.29 -12.70 16.91
N SER A 326 -25.30 -13.41 15.78
CA SER A 326 -24.40 -14.53 15.54
C SER A 326 -24.26 -14.87 14.06
N VAL A 327 -23.14 -15.50 13.74
CA VAL A 327 -22.94 -16.16 12.45
C VAL A 327 -23.55 -17.56 12.51
N VAL A 328 -24.27 -17.93 11.46
CA VAL A 328 -24.79 -19.29 11.28
C VAL A 328 -23.77 -20.11 10.50
N VAL A 329 -23.32 -21.21 11.09
CA VAL A 329 -22.29 -22.09 10.55
C VAL A 329 -22.79 -23.53 10.60
N GLU A 330 -22.68 -24.23 9.47
CA GLU A 330 -23.01 -25.66 9.34
C GLU A 330 -21.79 -26.38 8.76
N ASP A 331 -21.32 -27.43 9.43
CA ASP A 331 -20.13 -28.20 9.02
C ASP A 331 -18.87 -27.34 8.73
N GLY A 332 -18.72 -26.24 9.48
CA GLY A 332 -17.62 -25.28 9.31
C GLY A 332 -17.79 -24.31 8.14
N ILE A 333 -18.96 -24.28 7.48
CA ILE A 333 -19.29 -23.44 6.33
C ILE A 333 -20.30 -22.36 6.75
N PHE A 334 -20.06 -21.13 6.34
CA PHE A 334 -20.95 -20.00 6.54
C PHE A 334 -22.30 -20.18 5.80
N LYS A 335 -23.41 -19.89 6.48
CA LYS A 335 -24.78 -20.02 5.94
C LYS A 335 -25.65 -18.76 6.08
N GLY A 336 -25.19 -17.78 6.83
CA GLY A 336 -25.96 -16.57 7.08
C GLY A 336 -25.63 -15.92 8.40
N ILE A 337 -26.37 -14.86 8.71
CA ILE A 337 -26.22 -14.08 9.93
C ILE A 337 -27.59 -13.90 10.57
N MET A 338 -27.64 -14.09 11.90
CA MET A 338 -28.76 -13.67 12.72
C MET A 338 -28.59 -12.19 13.07
N LEU A 339 -29.58 -11.37 12.75
CA LEU A 339 -29.54 -9.93 13.03
C LEU A 339 -30.92 -9.33 13.26
N THR A 340 -30.92 -8.10 13.76
CA THR A 340 -32.00 -7.12 13.57
C THR A 340 -31.48 -5.96 12.75
N ASP A 341 -32.36 -5.17 12.15
CA ASP A 341 -31.97 -3.93 11.46
C ASP A 341 -33.02 -2.83 11.64
N ALA A 342 -32.83 -1.67 11.01
CA ALA A 342 -33.78 -0.56 11.12
C ALA A 342 -35.18 -0.88 10.56
N SER A 343 -35.30 -1.87 9.66
CA SER A 343 -36.57 -2.28 9.05
C SER A 343 -37.23 -3.45 9.77
N HIS A 344 -36.46 -4.25 10.51
CA HIS A 344 -36.90 -5.45 11.22
C HIS A 344 -36.45 -5.41 12.68
N SER A 345 -37.39 -5.08 13.56
CA SER A 345 -37.15 -5.03 15.02
C SER A 345 -36.98 -6.39 15.66
N GLU A 346 -37.57 -7.43 15.06
CA GLU A 346 -37.45 -8.82 15.50
C GLU A 346 -36.25 -9.49 14.83
N GLU A 347 -35.60 -10.41 15.56
CA GLU A 347 -34.44 -11.14 15.06
C GLU A 347 -34.84 -12.04 13.89
N TYR A 348 -34.08 -11.99 12.81
CA TYR A 348 -34.27 -12.84 11.64
C TYR A 348 -32.92 -13.34 11.10
N MET A 349 -32.99 -14.42 10.31
CA MET A 349 -31.84 -14.95 9.59
C MET A 349 -31.76 -14.33 8.20
N LEU A 350 -30.63 -13.71 7.88
CA LEU A 350 -30.27 -13.38 6.50
C LEU A 350 -29.41 -14.52 5.94
N GLU A 351 -29.99 -15.32 5.05
CA GLU A 351 -29.31 -16.42 4.36
C GLU A 351 -28.28 -15.89 3.37
N LEU A 352 -27.02 -16.31 3.55
CA LEU A 352 -25.88 -15.83 2.78
C LEU A 352 -24.87 -16.97 2.62
N GLU A 353 -24.08 -16.94 1.57
CA GLU A 353 -23.09 -17.98 1.28
C GLU A 353 -21.66 -17.46 1.45
N MET A 354 -21.46 -16.14 1.37
CA MET A 354 -20.16 -15.50 1.53
C MET A 354 -20.27 -14.26 2.44
N LEU A 355 -19.28 -14.08 3.30
CA LEU A 355 -19.18 -12.94 4.21
C LEU A 355 -17.82 -12.27 4.07
N VAL A 356 -17.80 -10.95 3.96
CA VAL A 356 -16.57 -10.15 4.01
C VAL A 356 -16.62 -9.21 5.20
N VAL A 357 -15.61 -9.28 6.06
CA VAL A 357 -15.50 -8.44 7.26
C VAL A 357 -14.67 -7.20 6.96
N SER A 358 -15.29 -6.03 7.05
CA SER A 358 -14.68 -4.71 6.85
C SER A 358 -15.11 -3.74 7.96
N ALA A 359 -14.90 -4.16 9.21
CA ALA A 359 -15.30 -3.40 10.41
C ALA A 359 -14.20 -2.44 10.92
N GLY A 360 -13.33 -1.97 10.02
CA GLY A 360 -12.19 -1.11 10.32
C GLY A 360 -10.86 -1.86 10.45
N ILE A 361 -9.82 -1.13 10.87
CA ILE A 361 -8.45 -1.64 10.98
C ILE A 361 -7.86 -1.37 12.36
N ARG A 362 -6.82 -2.13 12.71
CA ARG A 362 -5.99 -1.92 13.90
C ARG A 362 -4.51 -1.92 13.53
N PRO A 363 -3.68 -1.11 14.19
CA PRO A 363 -2.24 -1.08 13.92
C PRO A 363 -1.60 -2.44 14.22
N ARG A 364 -0.60 -2.85 13.42
CA ARG A 364 0.24 -4.01 13.69
C ARG A 364 1.42 -3.64 14.59
N ASP A 365 1.09 -3.26 15.81
CA ASP A 365 2.02 -2.82 16.84
C ASP A 365 2.40 -3.93 17.84
N GLU A 366 2.01 -5.18 17.56
CA GLU A 366 2.33 -6.34 18.40
C GLU A 366 3.84 -6.55 18.57
N LEU A 367 4.63 -6.30 17.53
CA LEU A 367 6.10 -6.37 17.60
C LEU A 367 6.66 -5.27 18.49
N ALA A 368 6.18 -4.04 18.35
CA ALA A 368 6.61 -2.92 19.16
C ALA A 368 6.30 -3.15 20.65
N ARG A 369 5.07 -3.57 20.98
CA ARG A 369 4.66 -3.91 22.36
C ARG A 369 5.53 -5.00 22.96
N LYS A 370 5.70 -6.13 22.25
CA LYS A 370 6.51 -7.28 22.74
C LYS A 370 7.98 -6.92 22.94
N SER A 371 8.45 -5.84 22.32
CA SER A 371 9.83 -5.35 22.42
C SER A 371 9.97 -4.13 23.33
N GLY A 372 8.98 -3.86 24.18
CA GLY A 372 9.04 -2.80 25.19
C GLY A 372 9.03 -1.39 24.61
N LEU A 373 8.39 -1.20 23.45
CA LEU A 373 8.16 0.11 22.81
C LEU A 373 6.69 0.55 22.88
N GLY A 374 5.79 -0.30 23.36
CA GLY A 374 4.39 0.07 23.58
C GLY A 374 4.14 0.51 25.02
N HIS A 375 3.24 1.48 25.19
CA HIS A 375 2.69 1.86 26.49
C HIS A 375 1.75 0.80 27.04
#